data_AF-A0A550BU51-F1
#
_entry.id   AF-A0A550BU51-F1
#
_cell.length_a   1.000
_cell.length_b   1.000
_cell.length_c   1.000
_cell.angle_alpha   90.00
_cell.angle_beta   90.00
_cell.angle_gamma   90.00
#
_symmetry.space_group_name_H-M   'P 1'
#
loop_
_entity.id
_entity.type
_entity.pdbx_description
1 polymer ?
#
loop_
_entity_poly.entity_id
_entity_poly.type
_entity_poly.pdbx_seq_one_letter_code
_entity_poly.pdbx_strand_id
1 'polypeptide(L)'
;LPTELIHMVACACDAGTLRALSQSSFHLQSVAYPVLHHHFLVRSPLDVLFLRCNPRVQGIVRSLDITLSDAPIELPTLPYATTLKWTCENKDPHLQANGVEIAMVLSVLPVLKCAILRVDVECLTDIHLGVMFAADTLEILDIAFPSSAPRYAHCYPTTDYPRLRRLYLSGDQYGAMVPFIQECIAPYASHLEYVKFPQSCGWATFCTAIDSLARTIAEIELSDFAGMAIYDANSYEELACLTTLTFDVREAQSPIDVVWDALTTFTSVFAASRSLPSLRTIRIRVDASVFVEAFILGRTDWFIFDSQHGGESPIQWQAWLPNAMVSGSRMEFELSSVQRLDSDDYYMLRFAMSAALSSLGGHRLAFVFM
;
A
#
# COMPACT_ATOMS: atom_id res chain seq x y z
N LEU A 1 -18.25 -17.27 -32.10
CA LEU A 1 -18.45 -16.71 -30.75
C LEU A 1 -18.48 -15.19 -30.86
N PRO A 2 -19.33 -14.48 -30.10
CA PRO A 2 -19.27 -13.02 -30.01
C PRO A 2 -17.89 -12.53 -29.58
N THR A 3 -17.45 -11.38 -30.08
CA THR A 3 -16.09 -10.83 -29.86
C THR A 3 -15.82 -10.59 -28.38
N GLU A 4 -16.84 -10.17 -27.63
CA GLU A 4 -16.78 -9.90 -26.19
C GLU A 4 -16.50 -11.19 -25.40
N LEU A 5 -17.12 -12.30 -25.80
CA LEU A 5 -16.88 -13.62 -25.19
C LEU A 5 -15.47 -14.12 -25.49
N ILE A 6 -14.96 -13.89 -26.71
CA ILE A 6 -13.58 -14.26 -27.08
C ILE A 6 -12.58 -13.43 -26.28
N HIS A 7 -12.86 -12.14 -26.05
CA HIS A 7 -12.02 -11.26 -25.24
C HIS A 7 -12.00 -11.69 -23.76
N MET A 8 -13.16 -12.03 -23.18
CA MET A 8 -13.22 -12.53 -21.81
C MET A 8 -12.44 -13.84 -21.64
N VAL A 9 -12.55 -14.76 -22.59
CA VAL A 9 -11.75 -16.00 -22.58
C VAL A 9 -10.26 -15.68 -22.68
N ALA A 10 -9.85 -14.77 -23.57
CA ALA A 10 -8.46 -14.35 -23.71
C ALA A 10 -7.90 -13.75 -22.41
N CYS A 11 -8.67 -12.91 -21.71
CA CYS A 11 -8.25 -12.36 -20.41
C CYS A 11 -8.04 -13.41 -19.32
N ALA A 12 -8.63 -14.60 -19.45
CA ALA A 12 -8.45 -15.72 -18.52
C ALA A 12 -7.34 -16.69 -18.96
N CYS A 13 -6.77 -16.53 -20.16
CA CYS A 13 -5.71 -17.38 -20.68
C CYS A 13 -4.34 -17.03 -20.10
N ASP A 14 -3.48 -18.03 -19.96
CA ASP A 14 -2.07 -17.79 -19.64
C ASP A 14 -1.29 -17.19 -20.84
N ALA A 15 -0.10 -16.69 -20.58
CA ALA A 15 0.74 -16.04 -21.59
C ALA A 15 1.16 -17.01 -22.73
N GLY A 16 1.31 -18.31 -22.46
CA GLY A 16 1.67 -19.30 -23.47
C GLY A 16 0.52 -19.53 -24.46
N THR A 17 -0.69 -19.65 -23.92
CA THR A 17 -1.94 -19.80 -24.65
C THR A 17 -2.22 -18.55 -25.48
N LEU A 18 -2.07 -17.36 -24.90
CA LEU A 18 -2.24 -16.09 -25.61
C LEU A 18 -1.27 -15.94 -26.79
N ARG A 19 0.00 -16.36 -26.63
CA ARG A 19 0.97 -16.41 -27.74
C ARG A 19 0.52 -17.35 -28.85
N ALA A 20 0.11 -18.57 -28.51
CA ALA A 20 -0.37 -19.55 -29.48
C ALA A 20 -1.61 -19.03 -30.24
N LEU A 21 -2.56 -18.44 -29.52
CA LEU A 21 -3.74 -17.81 -30.10
C LEU A 21 -3.35 -16.67 -31.06
N SER A 22 -2.37 -15.85 -30.68
CA SER A 22 -1.91 -14.74 -31.51
C SER A 22 -1.26 -15.17 -32.83
N GLN A 23 -0.80 -16.41 -32.91
CA GLN A 23 -0.15 -16.99 -34.10
C GLN A 23 -1.10 -17.83 -34.96
N SER A 24 -2.31 -18.11 -34.46
CA SER A 24 -3.24 -19.05 -35.09
C SER A 24 -4.06 -18.45 -36.24
N SER A 25 -4.55 -17.22 -36.09
CA SER A 25 -5.37 -16.52 -37.09
C SER A 25 -5.33 -15.02 -36.87
N PHE A 26 -5.64 -14.25 -37.92
CA PHE A 26 -5.72 -12.79 -37.83
C PHE A 26 -6.72 -12.30 -36.78
N HIS A 27 -7.88 -12.96 -36.68
CA HIS A 27 -8.91 -12.59 -35.70
C HIS A 27 -8.45 -12.85 -34.26
N LEU A 28 -7.86 -14.03 -33.99
CA LEU A 28 -7.34 -14.33 -32.65
C LEU A 28 -6.11 -13.50 -32.32
N GLN A 29 -5.30 -13.12 -33.32
CA GLN A 29 -4.23 -12.14 -33.15
C GLN A 29 -4.76 -10.78 -32.69
N SER A 30 -5.84 -10.27 -33.30
CA SER A 30 -6.41 -8.98 -32.89
C SER A 30 -6.96 -8.94 -31.47
N VAL A 31 -7.30 -10.10 -30.88
CA VAL A 31 -7.82 -10.20 -29.52
C VAL A 31 -6.73 -10.58 -28.51
N ALA A 32 -5.94 -11.61 -28.78
CA ALA A 32 -4.97 -12.15 -27.84
C ALA A 32 -3.71 -11.27 -27.71
N TYR A 33 -3.28 -10.61 -28.80
CA TYR A 33 -2.05 -9.82 -28.79
C TYR A 33 -2.13 -8.58 -27.88
N PRO A 34 -3.23 -7.80 -27.85
CA PRO A 34 -3.41 -6.73 -26.87
C PRO A 34 -3.39 -7.23 -25.42
N VAL A 35 -4.10 -8.32 -25.13
CA VAL A 35 -4.18 -8.89 -23.78
C VAL A 35 -2.81 -9.39 -23.30
N LEU A 36 -2.06 -10.05 -24.19
CA LEU A 36 -0.72 -10.57 -23.91
C LEU A 36 0.26 -9.46 -23.48
N HIS A 37 0.14 -8.27 -24.08
CA HIS A 37 1.09 -7.17 -23.89
C HIS A 37 0.55 -6.00 -23.06
N HIS A 38 -0.66 -6.12 -22.50
CA HIS A 38 -1.26 -5.12 -21.64
C HIS A 38 -0.41 -4.85 -20.39
N HIS A 39 0.14 -5.91 -19.81
CA HIS A 39 1.14 -5.86 -18.74
C HIS A 39 2.48 -6.29 -19.31
N PHE A 40 3.47 -5.41 -19.26
CA PHE A 40 4.81 -5.68 -19.76
C PHE A 40 5.83 -5.69 -18.63
N LEU A 41 6.78 -6.62 -18.70
CA LEU A 41 7.76 -6.86 -17.66
C LEU A 41 9.16 -6.70 -18.24
N VAL A 42 9.95 -5.83 -17.62
CA VAL A 42 11.35 -5.55 -17.99
C VAL A 42 12.25 -6.17 -16.92
N ARG A 43 12.98 -7.22 -17.28
CA ARG A 43 13.94 -7.92 -16.40
C ARG A 43 15.37 -7.87 -16.93
N SER A 44 15.54 -7.41 -18.16
CA SER A 44 16.83 -7.28 -18.81
C SER A 44 16.84 -6.13 -19.83
N PRO A 45 18.03 -5.65 -20.25
CA PRO A 45 18.14 -4.70 -21.35
C PRO A 45 17.56 -5.20 -22.68
N LEU A 46 17.46 -6.53 -22.87
CA LEU A 46 16.84 -7.11 -24.07
C LEU A 46 15.33 -6.84 -24.13
N ASP A 47 14.66 -6.72 -22.99
CA ASP A 47 13.24 -6.39 -22.93
C ASP A 47 12.99 -4.93 -23.34
N VAL A 48 13.90 -4.04 -22.95
CA VAL A 48 13.90 -2.63 -23.39
C VAL A 48 14.12 -2.57 -24.90
N LEU A 49 15.12 -3.29 -25.43
CA LEU A 49 15.36 -3.38 -26.87
C LEU A 49 14.15 -3.93 -27.62
N PHE A 50 13.49 -4.96 -27.09
CA PHE A 50 12.26 -5.49 -27.65
C PHE A 50 11.17 -4.41 -27.75
N LEU A 51 10.92 -3.65 -26.67
CA LEU A 51 9.95 -2.56 -26.70
C LEU A 51 10.32 -1.52 -27.75
N ARG A 52 11.59 -1.11 -27.83
CA ARG A 52 12.07 -0.14 -28.84
C ARG A 52 11.82 -0.61 -30.26
N CYS A 53 12.05 -1.90 -30.54
CA CYS A 53 11.87 -2.49 -31.86
C CYS A 53 10.40 -2.81 -32.20
N ASN A 54 9.46 -2.73 -31.25
CA ASN A 54 8.06 -3.11 -31.45
C ASN A 54 7.07 -1.97 -31.11
N PRO A 55 6.88 -0.99 -32.01
CA PRO A 55 5.95 0.14 -31.79
C PRO A 55 4.50 -0.27 -31.51
N ARG A 56 4.06 -1.42 -32.06
CA ARG A 56 2.74 -1.97 -31.77
C ARG A 56 2.56 -2.31 -30.30
N VAL A 57 3.58 -2.87 -29.66
CA VAL A 57 3.56 -3.20 -28.23
C VAL A 57 3.52 -1.93 -27.41
N GLN A 58 4.31 -0.90 -27.77
CA GLN A 58 4.31 0.41 -27.09
C GLN A 58 2.90 1.02 -26.97
N GLY A 59 2.07 0.91 -28.02
CA GLY A 59 0.68 1.38 -28.02
C GLY A 59 -0.30 0.53 -27.19
N ILE A 60 0.10 -0.65 -26.74
CA ILE A 60 -0.74 -1.62 -26.03
C ILE A 60 -0.44 -1.63 -24.53
N VAL A 61 0.82 -1.41 -24.13
CA VAL A 61 1.20 -1.45 -22.71
C VAL A 61 0.35 -0.47 -21.90
N ARG A 62 -0.21 -0.95 -20.79
CA ARG A 62 -0.96 -0.18 -19.78
C ARG A 62 -0.31 -0.24 -18.41
N SER A 63 0.31 -1.37 -18.08
CA SER A 63 1.09 -1.56 -16.86
C SER A 63 2.49 -2.00 -17.20
N LEU A 64 3.48 -1.38 -16.57
CA LEU A 64 4.89 -1.70 -16.72
C LEU A 64 5.47 -2.10 -15.37
N ASP A 65 6.08 -3.28 -15.30
CA ASP A 65 6.87 -3.72 -14.14
C ASP A 65 8.35 -3.79 -14.56
N ILE A 66 9.22 -3.14 -13.81
CA ILE A 66 10.65 -3.06 -14.07
C ILE A 66 11.37 -3.65 -12.87
N THR A 67 12.13 -4.71 -13.09
CA THR A 67 13.01 -5.31 -12.09
C THR A 67 14.40 -5.38 -12.68
N LEU A 68 15.17 -4.31 -12.49
CA LEU A 68 16.52 -4.15 -12.99
C LEU A 68 17.40 -3.56 -11.89
N SER A 69 18.67 -3.96 -11.88
CA SER A 69 19.69 -3.35 -11.02
C SER A 69 20.06 -1.94 -11.49
N ASP A 70 19.89 -1.63 -12.77
CA ASP A 70 20.19 -0.31 -13.33
C ASP A 70 18.92 0.34 -13.89
N ALA A 71 18.90 1.67 -13.97
CA ALA A 71 17.82 2.39 -14.61
C ALA A 71 17.72 2.02 -16.11
N PRO A 72 16.51 1.81 -16.67
CA PRO A 72 16.33 1.52 -18.09
C PRO A 72 16.41 2.80 -18.94
N ILE A 73 17.63 3.34 -19.09
CA ILE A 73 17.95 4.65 -19.72
C ILE A 73 17.39 4.81 -21.16
N GLU A 74 17.03 3.73 -21.85
CA GLU A 74 16.53 3.76 -23.24
C GLU A 74 15.07 3.27 -23.41
N LEU A 75 14.28 3.31 -22.33
CA LEU A 75 12.87 2.93 -22.41
C LEU A 75 12.13 3.83 -23.44
N PRO A 76 11.41 3.25 -24.44
CA PRO A 76 10.67 4.06 -25.40
C PRO A 76 9.41 4.65 -24.75
N THR A 77 8.84 5.69 -25.35
CA THR A 77 7.56 6.26 -24.91
C THR A 77 6.45 5.21 -24.93
N LEU A 78 5.77 5.05 -23.79
CA LEU A 78 4.61 4.18 -23.62
C LEU A 78 3.38 5.08 -23.40
N PRO A 79 2.72 5.55 -24.47
CA PRO A 79 1.76 6.65 -24.41
C PRO A 79 0.49 6.37 -23.60
N TYR A 80 0.23 5.10 -23.26
CA TYR A 80 -0.97 4.67 -22.57
C TYR A 80 -0.68 3.94 -21.24
N ALA A 81 0.59 3.89 -20.82
CA ALA A 81 0.96 3.27 -19.56
C ALA A 81 0.45 4.12 -18.39
N THR A 82 -0.48 3.57 -17.61
CA THR A 82 -1.07 4.24 -16.44
C THR A 82 -0.46 3.78 -15.13
N THR A 83 0.22 2.64 -15.14
CA THR A 83 0.81 2.03 -13.93
C THR A 83 2.26 1.67 -14.18
N LEU A 84 3.13 2.12 -13.27
CA LEU A 84 4.54 1.75 -13.19
C LEU A 84 4.79 1.08 -11.84
N LYS A 85 5.43 -0.07 -11.87
CA LYS A 85 6.12 -0.64 -10.73
C LYS A 85 7.59 -0.77 -11.09
N TRP A 86 8.47 -0.16 -10.30
CA TRP A 86 9.90 -0.25 -10.50
C TRP A 86 10.57 -0.67 -9.21
N THR A 87 11.31 -1.78 -9.28
CA THR A 87 12.12 -2.31 -8.20
C THR A 87 13.59 -2.28 -8.61
N CYS A 88 14.41 -1.59 -7.82
CA CYS A 88 15.85 -1.44 -7.99
C CYS A 88 16.50 -1.51 -6.60
N GLU A 89 17.04 -2.68 -6.26
CA GLU A 89 17.67 -2.94 -4.97
C GLU A 89 19.21 -2.89 -5.12
N ASN A 90 19.82 -1.82 -4.61
CA ASN A 90 21.27 -1.62 -4.63
C ASN A 90 21.78 -1.06 -3.30
N LYS A 91 22.58 -1.87 -2.61
CA LYS A 91 23.23 -1.51 -1.35
C LYS A 91 24.43 -0.57 -1.52
N ASP A 92 25.05 -0.58 -2.70
CA ASP A 92 26.18 0.30 -3.02
C ASP A 92 25.66 1.69 -3.43
N PRO A 93 25.95 2.76 -2.67
CA PRO A 93 25.51 4.12 -3.01
C PRO A 93 25.91 4.57 -4.42
N HIS A 94 27.01 4.04 -4.98
CA HIS A 94 27.45 4.39 -6.33
C HIS A 94 26.60 3.78 -7.45
N LEU A 95 25.79 2.77 -7.12
CA LEU A 95 24.88 2.08 -8.05
C LEU A 95 23.41 2.40 -7.75
N GLN A 96 23.14 3.26 -6.77
CA GLN A 96 21.79 3.71 -6.47
C GLN A 96 21.27 4.64 -7.57
N ALA A 97 19.95 4.62 -7.77
CA ALA A 97 19.35 5.46 -8.79
C ALA A 97 19.43 6.94 -8.37
N ASN A 98 19.65 7.82 -9.32
CA ASN A 98 19.61 9.26 -9.10
C ASN A 98 18.34 9.91 -9.68
N GLY A 99 18.10 11.18 -9.35
CA GLY A 99 16.89 11.88 -9.80
C GLY A 99 16.76 12.01 -11.32
N VAL A 100 17.88 12.06 -12.05
CA VAL A 100 17.88 12.14 -13.52
C VAL A 100 17.41 10.83 -14.13
N GLU A 101 17.90 9.70 -13.64
CA GLU A 101 17.48 8.38 -14.10
C GLU A 101 16.01 8.14 -13.85
N ILE A 102 15.52 8.52 -12.66
CA ILE A 102 14.10 8.41 -12.33
C ILE A 102 13.27 9.31 -13.26
N ALA A 103 13.70 10.56 -13.47
CA ALA A 103 13.04 11.48 -14.39
C ALA A 103 12.97 10.92 -15.82
N MET A 104 14.05 10.30 -16.32
CA MET A 104 14.07 9.69 -17.65
C MET A 104 13.02 8.59 -17.79
N VAL A 105 12.92 7.70 -16.80
CA VAL A 105 11.91 6.62 -16.79
C VAL A 105 10.49 7.18 -16.71
N LEU A 106 10.24 8.18 -15.87
CA LEU A 106 8.90 8.74 -15.70
C LEU A 106 8.46 9.60 -16.88
N SER A 107 9.39 10.31 -17.52
CA SER A 107 9.09 11.19 -18.67
C SER A 107 8.54 10.44 -19.89
N VAL A 108 8.82 9.15 -20.02
CA VAL A 108 8.33 8.32 -21.14
C VAL A 108 6.94 7.73 -20.89
N LEU A 109 6.31 8.05 -19.76
CA LEU A 109 5.00 7.57 -19.32
C LEU A 109 4.01 8.75 -19.14
N PRO A 110 3.55 9.40 -20.22
CA PRO A 110 2.88 10.70 -20.15
C PRO A 110 1.47 10.68 -19.53
N VAL A 111 0.89 9.51 -19.27
CA VAL A 111 -0.44 9.35 -18.65
C VAL A 111 -0.38 8.53 -17.36
N LEU A 112 0.79 8.51 -16.71
CA LEU A 112 1.03 7.74 -15.51
C LEU A 112 0.15 8.21 -14.35
N LYS A 113 -0.65 7.30 -13.80
CA LYS A 113 -1.55 7.55 -12.67
C LYS A 113 -1.04 6.92 -11.38
N CYS A 114 -0.36 5.78 -11.48
CA CYS A 114 0.12 5.03 -10.32
C CYS A 114 1.61 4.72 -10.50
N ALA A 115 2.45 5.22 -9.59
CA ALA A 115 3.87 4.90 -9.53
C ALA A 115 4.19 4.20 -8.21
N ILE A 116 4.73 2.98 -8.32
CA ILE A 116 5.26 2.20 -7.20
C ILE A 116 6.78 2.13 -7.40
N LEU A 117 7.51 2.92 -6.62
CA LEU A 117 8.94 3.12 -6.70
C LEU A 117 9.61 2.45 -5.49
N ARG A 118 10.06 1.21 -5.67
CA ARG A 118 10.91 0.47 -4.72
C ARG A 118 12.37 0.62 -5.16
N VAL A 119 12.91 1.82 -5.05
CA VAL A 119 14.16 2.22 -5.67
C VAL A 119 15.09 2.77 -4.60
N ASP A 120 16.25 2.14 -4.42
CA ASP A 120 17.29 2.68 -3.55
C ASP A 120 17.94 3.93 -4.16
N VAL A 121 17.98 4.99 -3.36
CA VAL A 121 18.55 6.30 -3.72
C VAL A 121 19.48 6.77 -2.60
N GLU A 122 20.47 7.59 -2.93
CA GLU A 122 21.35 8.17 -1.91
C GLU A 122 20.63 9.25 -1.09
N CYS A 123 19.76 10.02 -1.75
CA CYS A 123 19.01 11.12 -1.16
C CYS A 123 17.53 11.10 -1.57
N LEU A 124 16.63 11.43 -0.64
CA LEU A 124 15.19 11.55 -0.93
C LEU A 124 14.86 12.62 -1.96
N THR A 125 15.70 13.64 -2.04
CA THR A 125 15.60 14.68 -3.06
C THR A 125 15.64 14.09 -4.47
N ASP A 126 16.35 12.97 -4.69
CA ASP A 126 16.41 12.31 -5.99
C ASP A 126 15.04 11.75 -6.41
N ILE A 127 14.30 11.15 -5.47
CA ILE A 127 12.92 10.70 -5.71
C ILE A 127 12.04 11.88 -6.08
N HIS A 128 12.13 13.00 -5.34
CA HIS A 128 11.36 14.21 -5.66
C HIS A 128 11.65 14.68 -7.08
N LEU A 129 12.92 14.93 -7.40
CA LEU A 129 13.35 15.45 -8.70
C LEU A 129 12.89 14.56 -9.85
N GLY A 130 12.91 13.24 -9.66
CA GLY A 130 12.38 12.29 -10.63
C GLY A 130 10.86 12.37 -10.77
N VAL A 131 10.14 12.30 -9.65
CA VAL A 131 8.67 12.22 -9.61
C VAL A 131 7.99 13.50 -10.14
N MET A 132 8.66 14.66 -10.05
CA MET A 132 8.18 15.92 -10.63
C MET A 132 7.75 15.78 -12.10
N PHE A 133 8.38 14.90 -12.88
CA PHE A 133 8.06 14.70 -14.30
C PHE A 133 6.71 14.01 -14.57
N ALA A 134 6.12 13.39 -13.56
CA ALA A 134 4.80 12.76 -13.64
C ALA A 134 3.76 13.42 -12.71
N ALA A 135 4.12 14.52 -12.04
CA ALA A 135 3.32 15.11 -10.96
C ALA A 135 1.89 15.51 -11.39
N ASP A 136 1.74 16.03 -12.61
CA ASP A 136 0.44 16.49 -13.15
C ASP A 136 -0.58 15.36 -13.36
N THR A 137 -0.11 14.13 -13.54
CA THR A 137 -0.98 12.98 -13.85
C THR A 137 -1.10 11.99 -12.69
N LEU A 138 -0.16 12.03 -11.74
CA LEU A 138 -0.05 11.05 -10.67
C LEU A 138 -1.22 11.15 -9.69
N GLU A 139 -1.92 10.04 -9.50
CA GLU A 139 -3.00 9.86 -8.53
C GLU A 139 -2.53 9.07 -7.30
N ILE A 140 -1.58 8.15 -7.50
CA ILE A 140 -1.02 7.26 -6.48
C ILE A 140 0.50 7.26 -6.57
N LEU A 141 1.16 7.49 -5.44
CA LEU A 141 2.62 7.39 -5.28
C LEU A 141 2.94 6.46 -4.11
N ASP A 142 3.66 5.37 -4.36
CA ASP A 142 4.20 4.46 -3.36
C ASP A 142 5.73 4.46 -3.43
N ILE A 143 6.40 4.81 -2.34
CA ILE A 143 7.85 4.92 -2.27
C ILE A 143 8.38 3.98 -1.20
N ALA A 144 9.41 3.22 -1.55
CA ALA A 144 10.12 2.31 -0.65
C ALA A 144 11.61 2.24 -0.97
N PHE A 145 12.42 1.94 0.05
CA PHE A 145 13.88 1.81 -0.04
C PHE A 145 14.30 0.41 0.46
N PRO A 146 14.43 -0.58 -0.44
CA PRO A 146 14.69 -1.97 -0.06
C PRO A 146 16.00 -2.19 0.73
N SER A 147 17.06 -1.42 0.45
CA SER A 147 18.39 -1.67 1.00
C SER A 147 18.74 -0.80 2.20
N SER A 148 18.51 0.51 2.13
CA SER A 148 18.99 1.46 3.14
C SER A 148 18.16 2.74 3.18
N ALA A 149 18.11 3.39 4.36
CA ALA A 149 17.42 4.66 4.51
C ALA A 149 18.17 5.77 3.76
N PRO A 150 17.52 6.46 2.82
CA PRO A 150 18.13 7.59 2.14
C PRO A 150 18.31 8.76 3.11
N ARG A 151 19.30 9.61 2.83
CA ARG A 151 19.45 10.88 3.53
C ARG A 151 18.39 11.86 3.03
N TYR A 152 18.15 12.90 3.83
CA TYR A 152 17.41 14.07 3.37
C TYR A 152 18.37 15.24 3.13
N ALA A 153 18.23 15.88 1.97
CA ALA A 153 18.79 17.18 1.70
C ALA A 153 17.65 18.12 1.29
N HIS A 154 17.77 19.39 1.67
CA HIS A 154 16.80 20.41 1.34
C HIS A 154 16.50 20.41 -0.16
N CYS A 155 15.21 20.41 -0.52
CA CYS A 155 14.78 20.22 -1.89
C CYS A 155 14.44 21.54 -2.61
N TYR A 156 15.00 21.70 -3.81
CA TYR A 156 14.53 22.62 -4.86
C TYR A 156 14.71 21.90 -6.21
N PRO A 157 13.78 22.02 -7.18
CA PRO A 157 12.62 22.91 -7.25
C PRO A 157 11.37 22.34 -6.58
N THR A 158 10.37 23.20 -6.41
CA THR A 158 9.03 22.82 -5.91
C THR A 158 8.14 22.35 -7.07
N THR A 159 7.13 21.54 -6.80
CA THR A 159 6.20 21.04 -7.84
C THR A 159 4.85 20.70 -7.24
N ASP A 160 3.79 21.15 -7.91
CA ASP A 160 2.41 20.87 -7.55
C ASP A 160 2.02 19.43 -7.91
N TYR A 161 1.23 18.80 -7.04
CA TYR A 161 0.66 17.47 -7.25
C TYR A 161 -0.87 17.56 -7.34
N PRO A 162 -1.42 18.13 -8.42
CA PRO A 162 -2.84 18.50 -8.50
C PRO A 162 -3.79 17.29 -8.49
N ARG A 163 -3.28 16.08 -8.74
CA ARG A 163 -4.08 14.85 -8.80
C ARG A 163 -3.75 13.83 -7.73
N LEU A 164 -2.70 14.03 -6.95
CA LEU A 164 -2.24 13.04 -5.99
C LEU A 164 -3.28 12.88 -4.89
N ARG A 165 -3.87 11.69 -4.81
CA ARG A 165 -4.88 11.31 -3.81
C ARG A 165 -4.33 10.37 -2.76
N ARG A 166 -3.36 9.53 -3.13
CA ARG A 166 -2.82 8.49 -2.26
C ARG A 166 -1.30 8.50 -2.22
N LEU A 167 -0.77 8.58 -1.01
CA LEU A 167 0.65 8.45 -0.73
C LEU A 167 0.89 7.19 0.11
N TYR A 168 1.79 6.34 -0.33
CA TYR A 168 2.26 5.19 0.42
C TYR A 168 3.75 5.36 0.69
N LEU A 169 4.12 5.26 1.96
CA LEU A 169 5.50 5.26 2.40
C LEU A 169 5.75 3.87 2.99
N SER A 170 6.29 2.97 2.16
CA SER A 170 6.31 1.52 2.42
C SER A 170 7.73 1.00 2.65
N GLY A 171 7.93 0.06 3.58
CA GLY A 171 9.19 -0.66 3.90
C GLY A 171 9.71 -0.40 5.34
N ASP A 172 11.03 -0.51 5.59
CA ASP A 172 11.64 -0.50 6.95
C ASP A 172 12.58 0.68 7.28
N GLN A 173 12.89 1.56 6.31
CA GLN A 173 13.99 2.54 6.39
C GLN A 173 13.54 4.01 6.15
N TYR A 174 13.24 4.80 7.21
CA TYR A 174 12.55 6.13 7.06
C TYR A 174 13.03 7.30 7.92
N GLY A 175 14.28 7.29 8.41
CA GLY A 175 14.77 8.36 9.29
C GLY A 175 14.58 9.79 8.75
N ALA A 176 14.41 9.96 7.44
CA ALA A 176 14.39 11.25 6.76
C ALA A 176 13.06 11.59 6.04
N MET A 177 11.97 10.85 6.27
CA MET A 177 10.67 11.07 5.61
C MET A 177 9.93 12.35 6.01
N VAL A 178 10.03 12.76 7.28
CA VAL A 178 9.26 13.92 7.78
C VAL A 178 9.62 15.21 7.03
N PRO A 179 10.91 15.56 6.90
CA PRO A 179 11.30 16.73 6.11
C PRO A 179 10.81 16.65 4.66
N PHE A 180 10.87 15.47 4.03
CA PHE A 180 10.35 15.26 2.68
C PHE A 180 8.85 15.52 2.59
N ILE A 181 8.05 15.00 3.52
CA ILE A 181 6.61 15.28 3.56
C ILE A 181 6.37 16.78 3.72
N GLN A 182 7.04 17.42 4.69
CA GLN A 182 6.86 18.82 5.03
C GLN A 182 7.22 19.77 3.90
N GLU A 183 8.31 19.51 3.21
CA GLU A 183 8.88 20.44 2.23
C GLU A 183 8.46 20.12 0.80
N CYS A 184 8.21 18.85 0.47
CA CYS A 184 8.00 18.39 -0.91
C CYS A 184 6.57 17.94 -1.22
N ILE A 185 5.80 17.48 -0.24
CA ILE A 185 4.46 16.90 -0.47
C ILE A 185 3.36 17.79 0.10
N ALA A 186 3.41 18.05 1.40
CA ALA A 186 2.38 18.78 2.15
C ALA A 186 1.96 20.13 1.50
N PRO A 187 2.89 20.99 1.06
CA PRO A 187 2.50 22.28 0.48
C PRO A 187 1.85 22.17 -0.90
N TYR A 188 2.02 21.03 -1.58
CA TYR A 188 1.81 20.89 -3.02
C TYR A 188 0.77 19.81 -3.39
N ALA A 189 0.41 18.92 -2.47
CA ALA A 189 -0.58 17.86 -2.64
C ALA A 189 -1.89 18.19 -1.90
N SER A 190 -2.55 19.29 -2.30
CA SER A 190 -3.77 19.82 -1.64
C SER A 190 -4.99 18.89 -1.68
N HIS A 191 -4.93 17.83 -2.48
CA HIS A 191 -5.99 16.85 -2.69
C HIS A 191 -5.68 15.48 -2.09
N LEU A 192 -4.61 15.37 -1.29
CA LEU A 192 -4.23 14.11 -0.67
C LEU A 192 -5.33 13.66 0.30
N GLU A 193 -5.85 12.45 0.10
CA GLU A 193 -6.96 11.86 0.86
C GLU A 193 -6.51 10.66 1.70
N TYR A 194 -5.44 9.99 1.28
CA TYR A 194 -4.94 8.78 1.89
C TYR A 194 -3.43 8.87 2.11
N VAL A 195 -2.97 8.46 3.28
CA VAL A 195 -1.55 8.26 3.58
C VAL A 195 -1.31 6.95 4.31
N LYS A 196 -0.33 6.16 3.84
CA LYS A 196 0.22 5.02 4.58
C LYS A 196 1.58 5.39 5.14
N PHE A 197 1.75 5.14 6.44
CA PHE A 197 3.03 5.27 7.13
C PHE A 197 3.72 3.90 7.28
N PRO A 198 5.06 3.89 7.26
CA PRO A 198 5.85 2.68 7.39
C PRO A 198 5.91 2.19 8.84
N GLN A 199 6.30 0.92 9.03
CA GLN A 199 6.37 0.27 10.34
C GLN A 199 7.31 0.97 11.32
N SER A 200 8.44 1.48 10.83
CA SER A 200 9.43 2.16 11.66
C SER A 200 9.03 3.61 12.02
N CYS A 201 7.83 4.07 11.65
CA CYS A 201 7.40 5.45 11.91
C CYS A 201 7.07 5.62 13.40
N GLY A 202 7.99 6.21 14.16
CA GLY A 202 7.75 6.54 15.56
C GLY A 202 6.68 7.62 15.75
N TRP A 203 6.04 7.63 16.93
CA TRP A 203 4.94 8.54 17.26
C TRP A 203 5.20 10.03 16.96
N ALA A 204 6.34 10.57 17.40
CA ALA A 204 6.65 12.00 17.16
C ALA A 204 6.78 12.32 15.66
N THR A 205 7.41 11.43 14.91
CA THR A 205 7.58 11.51 13.45
C THR A 205 6.22 11.46 12.75
N PHE A 206 5.36 10.53 13.18
CA PHE A 206 3.98 10.37 12.70
C PHE A 206 3.14 11.62 12.92
N CYS A 207 3.09 12.15 14.15
CA CYS A 207 2.31 13.34 14.45
C CYS A 207 2.82 14.58 13.69
N THR A 208 4.13 14.75 13.62
CA THR A 208 4.75 15.87 12.88
C THR A 208 4.41 15.80 11.38
N ALA A 209 4.48 14.61 10.79
CA ALA A 209 4.11 14.40 9.39
C ALA A 209 2.63 14.71 9.16
N ILE A 210 1.73 14.14 9.97
CA ILE A 210 0.28 14.32 9.80
C ILE A 210 -0.14 15.77 9.94
N ASP A 211 0.37 16.47 10.94
CA ASP A 211 -0.01 17.86 11.19
C ASP A 211 0.49 18.79 10.08
N SER A 212 1.44 18.33 9.27
CA SER A 212 1.91 19.02 8.08
C SER A 212 1.06 18.71 6.84
N LEU A 213 0.35 17.58 6.79
CA LEU A 213 -0.41 17.14 5.61
C LEU A 213 -1.68 17.97 5.38
N ALA A 214 -2.24 17.84 4.18
CA ALA A 214 -3.47 18.49 3.80
C ALA A 214 -4.64 18.09 4.73
N ARG A 215 -5.50 19.06 5.07
CA ARG A 215 -6.69 18.80 5.91
C ARG A 215 -7.76 17.93 5.24
N THR A 216 -7.53 17.52 3.99
CA THR A 216 -8.38 16.60 3.21
C THR A 216 -8.14 15.13 3.50
N ILE A 217 -7.14 14.78 4.32
CA ILE A 217 -6.85 13.39 4.67
C ILE A 217 -8.09 12.73 5.29
N ALA A 218 -8.62 11.74 4.59
CA ALA A 218 -9.79 10.96 4.93
C ALA A 218 -9.43 9.59 5.51
N GLU A 219 -8.27 9.05 5.13
CA GLU A 219 -7.80 7.73 5.56
C GLU A 219 -6.30 7.76 5.92
N ILE A 220 -5.97 7.13 7.03
CA ILE A 220 -4.57 6.90 7.45
C ILE A 220 -4.38 5.40 7.66
N GLU A 221 -3.28 4.86 7.12
CA GLU A 221 -2.86 3.48 7.35
C GLU A 221 -1.53 3.43 8.09
N LEU A 222 -1.46 2.53 9.07
CA LEU A 222 -0.29 2.24 9.88
C LEU A 222 0.00 0.74 9.80
N SER A 223 1.23 0.37 9.45
CA SER A 223 1.70 -1.03 9.50
C SER A 223 2.54 -1.25 10.76
N ASP A 224 2.42 -2.42 11.40
CA ASP A 224 3.23 -2.88 12.56
C ASP A 224 3.71 -1.75 13.51
N PHE A 225 2.76 -0.95 14.02
CA PHE A 225 3.05 0.26 14.76
C PHE A 225 3.66 -0.09 16.12
N ALA A 226 4.97 0.15 16.28
CA ALA A 226 5.64 0.10 17.57
C ALA A 226 5.05 1.20 18.48
N GLY A 227 4.46 0.79 19.60
CA GLY A 227 3.66 1.64 20.50
C GLY A 227 4.26 3.03 20.84
N MET A 228 3.40 3.90 21.37
CA MET A 228 3.74 5.30 21.57
C MET A 228 4.73 5.56 22.71
N ALA A 229 5.31 6.77 22.69
CA ALA A 229 5.95 7.33 23.88
C ALA A 229 4.87 7.56 24.95
N ILE A 230 5.02 6.90 26.10
CA ILE A 230 4.02 6.73 27.18
C ILE A 230 3.52 8.07 27.80
N TYR A 231 4.06 9.22 27.38
CA TYR A 231 3.83 10.53 28.00
C TYR A 231 3.71 11.68 27.00
N ASP A 232 3.09 11.46 25.85
CA ASP A 232 2.80 12.58 24.97
C ASP A 232 1.59 13.38 25.44
N ALA A 233 1.85 14.61 25.90
CA ALA A 233 0.85 15.57 26.35
C ALA A 233 0.65 16.72 25.35
N ASN A 234 1.22 16.62 24.14
CA ASN A 234 1.04 17.63 23.11
C ASN A 234 -0.40 17.65 22.61
N SER A 235 -0.90 18.86 22.33
CA SER A 235 -2.12 19.04 21.54
C SER A 235 -1.73 19.16 20.08
N TYR A 236 -2.34 18.33 19.24
CA TYR A 236 -2.11 18.31 17.79
C TYR A 236 -3.27 18.94 17.02
N GLU A 237 -3.04 19.18 15.73
CA GLU A 237 -4.04 19.75 14.84
C GLU A 237 -5.27 18.84 14.67
N GLU A 238 -6.44 19.47 14.46
CA GLU A 238 -7.69 18.75 14.17
C GLU A 238 -7.64 18.05 12.81
N LEU A 239 -8.12 16.80 12.77
CA LEU A 239 -8.29 16.04 11.53
C LEU A 239 -9.76 15.96 11.14
N ALA A 240 -10.28 17.07 10.61
CA ALA A 240 -11.70 17.25 10.33
C ALA A 240 -12.28 16.26 9.31
N CYS A 241 -11.48 15.82 8.33
CA CYS A 241 -11.92 14.92 7.26
C CYS A 241 -11.61 13.45 7.54
N LEU A 242 -10.82 13.12 8.57
CA LEU A 242 -10.42 11.75 8.84
C LEU A 242 -11.62 10.90 9.19
N THR A 243 -11.89 9.88 8.37
CA THR A 243 -13.02 8.97 8.51
C THR A 243 -12.60 7.56 8.90
N THR A 244 -11.39 7.16 8.50
CA THR A 244 -10.88 5.80 8.72
C THR A 244 -9.43 5.80 9.20
N LEU A 245 -9.17 5.08 10.29
CA LEU A 245 -7.83 4.67 10.72
C LEU A 245 -7.67 3.19 10.40
N THR A 246 -6.62 2.81 9.68
CA THR A 246 -6.34 1.41 9.33
C THR A 246 -5.05 0.95 10.00
N PHE A 247 -5.11 -0.18 10.70
CA PHE A 247 -3.96 -0.88 11.25
C PHE A 247 -3.74 -2.16 10.45
N ASP A 248 -2.60 -2.29 9.81
CA ASP A 248 -2.21 -3.50 9.09
C ASP A 248 -1.27 -4.34 9.95
N VAL A 249 -1.79 -5.48 10.44
CA VAL A 249 -1.09 -6.40 11.33
C VAL A 249 -0.85 -7.76 10.67
N ARG A 250 -1.07 -7.88 9.36
CA ARG A 250 -0.89 -9.14 8.61
C ARG A 250 0.55 -9.65 8.65
N GLU A 251 1.51 -8.73 8.68
CA GLU A 251 2.94 -9.01 8.67
C GLU A 251 3.62 -8.58 9.99
N ALA A 252 2.85 -8.49 11.08
CA ALA A 252 3.37 -8.04 12.37
C ALA A 252 4.53 -8.93 12.84
N GLN A 253 5.68 -8.31 13.14
CA GLN A 253 6.86 -9.02 13.67
C GLN A 253 6.78 -9.20 15.19
N SER A 254 5.99 -8.34 15.85
CA SER A 254 5.80 -8.38 17.30
C SER A 254 4.81 -9.47 17.71
N PRO A 255 4.94 -10.04 18.92
CA PRO A 255 3.91 -10.90 19.50
C PRO A 255 2.54 -10.21 19.45
N ILE A 256 1.51 -10.97 19.07
CA ILE A 256 0.19 -10.40 18.78
C ILE A 256 -0.43 -9.67 19.98
N ASP A 257 -0.12 -10.12 21.20
CA ASP A 257 -0.53 -9.47 22.44
C ASP A 257 0.04 -8.05 22.58
N VAL A 258 1.32 -7.88 22.23
CA VAL A 258 1.98 -6.58 22.20
C VAL A 258 1.35 -5.67 21.15
N VAL A 259 1.01 -6.23 19.98
CA VAL A 259 0.35 -5.48 18.89
C VAL A 259 -1.03 -4.95 19.33
N TRP A 260 -1.83 -5.78 20.01
CA TRP A 260 -3.16 -5.38 20.48
C TRP A 260 -3.13 -4.34 21.60
N ASP A 261 -2.16 -4.45 22.52
CA ASP A 261 -1.95 -3.44 23.56
C ASP A 261 -1.46 -2.10 22.94
N ALA A 262 -0.55 -2.17 21.97
CA ALA A 262 -0.07 -1.02 21.23
C ALA A 262 -1.21 -0.31 20.48
N LEU A 263 -2.12 -1.05 19.83
CA LEU A 263 -3.28 -0.49 19.15
C LEU A 263 -4.24 0.22 20.13
N THR A 264 -4.50 -0.41 21.28
CA THR A 264 -5.36 0.16 22.34
C THR A 264 -4.77 1.47 22.84
N THR A 265 -3.48 1.44 23.17
CA THR A 265 -2.75 2.61 23.64
C THR A 265 -2.82 3.70 22.57
N PHE A 266 -2.47 3.38 21.32
CA PHE A 266 -2.50 4.29 20.18
C PHE A 266 -3.86 4.98 20.03
N THR A 267 -4.94 4.21 19.91
CA THR A 267 -6.28 4.78 19.66
C THR A 267 -6.74 5.69 20.80
N SER A 268 -6.44 5.32 22.05
CA SER A 268 -6.71 6.15 23.22
C SER A 268 -5.99 7.49 23.18
N VAL A 269 -4.67 7.51 22.99
CA VAL A 269 -3.90 8.77 22.98
C VAL A 269 -4.14 9.55 21.71
N PHE A 270 -4.30 8.90 20.56
CA PHE A 270 -4.65 9.57 19.32
C PHE A 270 -6.00 10.30 19.45
N ALA A 271 -7.00 9.69 20.09
CA ALA A 271 -8.26 10.38 20.37
C ALA A 271 -8.16 11.45 21.46
N ALA A 272 -7.26 11.31 22.43
CA ALA A 272 -7.06 12.30 23.49
C ALA A 272 -6.25 13.52 23.05
N SER A 273 -5.33 13.35 22.10
CA SER A 273 -4.37 14.38 21.66
C SER A 273 -4.89 15.29 20.55
N ARG A 274 -5.98 14.91 19.86
CA ARG A 274 -6.57 15.70 18.77
C ARG A 274 -8.08 15.49 18.61
N SER A 275 -8.74 16.49 18.01
CA SER A 275 -10.14 16.44 17.62
C SER A 275 -10.35 15.58 16.37
N LEU A 276 -11.29 14.62 16.43
CA LEU A 276 -11.58 13.64 15.38
C LEU A 276 -13.10 13.57 15.04
N PRO A 277 -13.73 14.68 14.63
CA PRO A 277 -15.20 14.79 14.55
C PRO A 277 -15.83 13.84 13.51
N SER A 278 -15.09 13.51 12.46
CA SER A 278 -15.54 12.68 11.34
C SER A 278 -15.09 11.23 11.42
N LEU A 279 -14.31 10.84 12.43
CA LEU A 279 -13.82 9.47 12.53
C LEU A 279 -15.02 8.54 12.74
N ARG A 280 -15.18 7.56 11.85
CA ARG A 280 -16.26 6.58 11.90
C ARG A 280 -15.74 5.16 11.95
N THR A 281 -14.55 4.89 11.41
CA THR A 281 -14.06 3.52 11.24
C THR A 281 -12.65 3.35 11.78
N ILE A 282 -12.46 2.33 12.59
CA ILE A 282 -11.15 1.77 12.95
C ILE A 282 -11.05 0.42 12.26
N ARG A 283 -10.24 0.34 11.22
CA ARG A 283 -10.04 -0.88 10.44
C ARG A 283 -8.79 -1.60 10.88
N ILE A 284 -8.86 -2.92 10.98
CA ILE A 284 -7.75 -3.78 11.36
C ILE A 284 -7.65 -4.86 10.30
N ARG A 285 -6.54 -4.86 9.56
CA ARG A 285 -6.22 -5.90 8.57
C ARG A 285 -5.44 -7.02 9.23
N VAL A 286 -5.94 -8.22 9.10
CA VAL A 286 -5.42 -9.44 9.72
C VAL A 286 -5.38 -10.56 8.68
N ASP A 287 -4.42 -11.46 8.82
CA ASP A 287 -4.34 -12.61 7.93
C ASP A 287 -5.50 -13.57 8.27
N ALA A 288 -6.26 -13.98 7.25
CA ALA A 288 -7.39 -14.86 7.41
C ALA A 288 -7.00 -16.26 7.95
N SER A 289 -5.77 -16.72 7.71
CA SER A 289 -5.26 -18.01 8.19
C SER A 289 -5.27 -18.11 9.72
N VAL A 290 -4.95 -17.02 10.42
CA VAL A 290 -4.99 -16.94 11.89
C VAL A 290 -6.39 -17.20 12.43
N PHE A 291 -7.43 -16.75 11.70
CA PHE A 291 -8.82 -17.00 12.06
C PHE A 291 -9.25 -18.45 11.79
N VAL A 292 -8.76 -19.05 10.70
CA VAL A 292 -9.05 -20.45 10.36
C VAL A 292 -8.41 -21.39 11.39
N GLU A 293 -7.14 -21.19 11.74
CA GLU A 293 -6.43 -22.01 12.73
C GLU A 293 -7.09 -21.98 14.11
N ALA A 294 -7.44 -20.78 14.61
CA ALA A 294 -8.12 -20.64 15.89
C ALA A 294 -9.45 -21.41 15.93
N PHE A 295 -10.18 -21.42 14.82
CA PHE A 295 -11.47 -22.11 14.72
C PHE A 295 -11.32 -23.63 14.57
N ILE A 296 -10.33 -24.12 13.80
CA ILE A 296 -10.03 -25.57 13.68
C ILE A 296 -9.70 -26.19 15.04
N LEU A 297 -9.05 -25.43 15.92
CA LEU A 297 -8.72 -25.87 17.28
C LEU A 297 -9.94 -25.93 18.22
N GLY A 298 -11.16 -25.68 17.73
CA GLY A 298 -12.39 -25.75 18.51
C GLY A 298 -12.54 -24.62 19.54
N ARG A 299 -11.76 -23.54 19.40
CA ARG A 299 -11.84 -22.37 20.26
C ARG A 299 -13.08 -21.55 19.88
N THR A 300 -14.16 -21.76 20.62
CA THR A 300 -15.41 -20.99 20.48
C THR A 300 -15.41 -19.72 21.35
N ASP A 301 -14.46 -19.64 22.28
CA ASP A 301 -14.12 -18.51 23.12
C ASP A 301 -13.12 -17.62 22.39
N TRP A 302 -13.66 -16.59 21.75
CA TRP A 302 -12.89 -15.60 21.03
C TRP A 302 -12.08 -14.79 22.03
N PHE A 303 -10.82 -15.15 22.19
CA PHE A 303 -9.84 -14.39 22.92
C PHE A 303 -8.89 -13.75 21.93
N ILE A 304 -8.64 -12.46 22.10
CA ILE A 304 -7.70 -11.69 21.28
C ILE A 304 -6.25 -12.16 21.52
N PHE A 305 -6.01 -12.82 22.66
CA PHE A 305 -4.69 -13.13 23.22
C PHE A 305 -4.45 -14.63 23.45
N ASP A 306 -5.23 -15.54 22.87
CA ASP A 306 -5.05 -16.97 23.15
C ASP A 306 -3.83 -17.58 22.43
N SER A 307 -2.69 -17.35 23.07
CA SER A 307 -1.47 -18.16 23.13
C SER A 307 -1.17 -19.09 21.94
N GLN A 308 -0.53 -18.53 20.91
CA GLN A 308 0.64 -19.20 20.32
C GLN A 308 1.96 -18.79 21.00
N HIS A 309 1.97 -17.75 21.87
CA HIS A 309 3.20 -17.20 22.47
C HIS A 309 3.18 -16.89 23.99
N GLY A 310 2.25 -17.48 24.76
CA GLY A 310 2.40 -17.52 26.23
C GLY A 310 2.10 -16.24 27.02
N GLY A 311 1.17 -15.39 26.56
CA GLY A 311 0.64 -14.29 27.37
C GLY A 311 -0.07 -14.80 28.64
N GLU A 312 0.06 -14.06 29.75
CA GLU A 312 -0.37 -14.51 31.09
C GLU A 312 -1.89 -14.63 31.28
N SER A 313 -2.72 -14.07 30.40
CA SER A 313 -4.18 -14.28 30.42
C SER A 313 -4.85 -13.90 29.09
N PRO A 314 -5.77 -14.73 28.56
CA PRO A 314 -6.48 -14.40 27.35
C PRO A 314 -7.51 -13.28 27.61
N ILE A 315 -7.38 -12.11 26.95
CA ILE A 315 -8.38 -11.02 27.05
C ILE A 315 -9.54 -11.29 26.08
N GLN A 316 -10.76 -11.20 26.61
CA GLN A 316 -11.97 -11.29 25.82
C GLN A 316 -12.19 -10.02 25.00
N TRP A 317 -12.66 -10.17 23.77
CA TRP A 317 -13.03 -9.04 22.90
C TRP A 317 -13.96 -8.02 23.57
N GLN A 318 -14.89 -8.49 24.39
CA GLN A 318 -15.83 -7.63 25.11
C GLN A 318 -15.14 -6.67 26.10
N ALA A 319 -13.98 -7.08 26.65
CA ALA A 319 -13.18 -6.26 27.55
C ALA A 319 -12.21 -5.34 26.80
N TRP A 320 -11.68 -5.78 25.66
CA TRP A 320 -10.71 -5.03 24.86
C TRP A 320 -11.37 -3.97 23.96
N LEU A 321 -12.45 -4.34 23.26
CA LEU A 321 -13.08 -3.51 22.23
C LEU A 321 -13.49 -2.11 22.73
N PRO A 322 -14.08 -1.92 23.93
CA PRO A 322 -14.40 -0.58 24.42
C PRO A 322 -13.17 0.32 24.60
N ASN A 323 -11.99 -0.25 24.89
CA ASN A 323 -10.75 0.48 25.12
C ASN A 323 -9.98 0.78 23.83
N ALA A 324 -10.13 -0.09 22.82
CA ALA A 324 -9.48 0.06 21.51
C ALA A 324 -10.28 0.94 20.53
N MET A 325 -11.43 1.47 20.95
CA MET A 325 -12.33 2.25 20.11
C MET A 325 -12.31 3.74 20.45
N VAL A 326 -12.38 4.57 19.41
CA VAL A 326 -12.70 5.99 19.57
C VAL A 326 -14.21 6.16 19.69
N SER A 327 -14.67 7.04 20.59
CA SER A 327 -16.10 7.28 20.83
C SER A 327 -16.85 7.57 19.53
N GLY A 328 -17.93 6.82 19.27
CA GLY A 328 -18.77 6.99 18.07
C GLY A 328 -18.24 6.34 16.79
N SER A 329 -17.06 5.70 16.83
CA SER A 329 -16.54 4.88 15.73
C SER A 329 -17.12 3.45 15.75
N ARG A 330 -16.87 2.69 14.68
CA ARG A 330 -17.04 1.23 14.58
C ARG A 330 -15.71 0.58 14.25
N MET A 331 -15.54 -0.67 14.64
CA MET A 331 -14.39 -1.48 14.28
C MET A 331 -14.69 -2.35 13.06
N GLU A 332 -13.77 -2.43 12.11
CA GLU A 332 -13.85 -3.29 10.93
C GLU A 332 -12.63 -4.23 10.89
N PHE A 333 -12.88 -5.53 10.87
CA PHE A 333 -11.85 -6.53 10.60
C PHE A 333 -11.83 -6.85 9.11
N GLU A 334 -10.76 -6.44 8.44
CA GLU A 334 -10.53 -6.79 7.04
C GLU A 334 -9.65 -8.04 7.00
N LEU A 335 -10.27 -9.17 6.64
CA LEU A 335 -9.62 -10.46 6.51
C LEU A 335 -9.13 -10.61 5.07
N SER A 336 -7.83 -10.80 4.89
CA SER A 336 -7.26 -11.15 3.60
C SER A 336 -6.32 -12.34 3.78
N SER A 337 -6.29 -13.27 2.83
CA SER A 337 -5.29 -14.34 2.83
C SER A 337 -4.27 -14.09 1.73
N VAL A 338 -2.98 -14.22 2.07
CA VAL A 338 -1.89 -14.19 1.08
C VAL A 338 -1.91 -15.46 0.22
N GLN A 339 -2.49 -16.55 0.72
CA GLN A 339 -2.65 -17.82 0.01
C GLN A 339 -4.10 -18.00 -0.46
N ARG A 340 -4.29 -18.73 -1.56
CA ARG A 340 -5.63 -19.06 -2.03
C ARG A 340 -6.25 -20.08 -1.07
N LEU A 341 -7.15 -19.61 -0.20
CA LEU A 341 -7.96 -20.49 0.65
C LEU A 341 -8.72 -21.49 -0.22
N ASP A 342 -8.78 -22.75 0.20
CA ASP A 342 -9.63 -23.74 -0.44
C ASP A 342 -11.11 -23.53 -0.09
N SER A 343 -12.00 -24.33 -0.67
CA SER A 343 -13.44 -24.18 -0.42
C SER A 343 -13.81 -24.41 1.03
N ASP A 344 -13.14 -25.32 1.72
CA ASP A 344 -13.47 -25.75 3.06
C ASP A 344 -13.00 -24.70 4.08
N ASP A 345 -11.80 -24.15 3.88
CA ASP A 345 -11.27 -23.01 4.62
C ASP A 345 -12.20 -21.78 4.53
N TYR A 346 -12.76 -21.52 3.34
CA TYR A 346 -13.69 -20.41 3.15
C TYR A 346 -15.01 -20.60 3.92
N TYR A 347 -15.56 -21.82 3.95
CA TYR A 347 -16.73 -22.13 4.76
C TYR A 347 -16.45 -22.02 6.25
N MET A 348 -15.29 -22.51 6.69
CA MET A 348 -14.86 -22.43 8.09
C MET A 348 -14.67 -20.98 8.52
N LEU A 349 -14.03 -20.15 7.70
CA LEU A 349 -13.85 -18.73 7.96
C LEU A 349 -15.18 -17.99 8.09
N ARG A 350 -16.14 -18.25 7.19
CA ARG A 350 -17.48 -17.65 7.25
C ARG A 350 -18.24 -18.02 8.52
N PHE A 351 -18.17 -19.28 8.95
CA PHE A 351 -18.79 -19.72 10.19
C PHE A 351 -18.13 -19.04 11.39
N ALA A 352 -16.79 -18.97 11.39
CA ALA A 352 -15.99 -18.32 12.41
C ALA A 352 -16.38 -16.82 12.53
N MET A 353 -16.45 -16.08 11.43
CA MET A 353 -16.91 -14.68 11.40
C MET A 353 -18.34 -14.53 11.95
N SER A 354 -19.26 -15.42 11.57
CA SER A 354 -20.64 -15.38 12.07
C SER A 354 -20.71 -15.61 13.58
N ALA A 355 -19.92 -16.54 14.11
CA ALA A 355 -19.83 -16.78 15.55
C ALA A 355 -19.25 -15.56 16.29
N ALA A 356 -18.19 -14.95 15.76
CA ALA A 356 -17.61 -13.73 16.31
C ALA A 356 -18.59 -12.54 16.32
N LEU A 357 -19.34 -12.33 15.23
CA LEU A 357 -20.36 -11.26 15.17
C LEU A 357 -21.50 -11.48 16.17
N SER A 358 -21.90 -12.74 16.38
CA SER A 358 -22.97 -13.09 17.31
C SER A 358 -22.60 -12.82 18.78
N SER A 359 -21.31 -12.96 19.14
CA SER A 359 -20.81 -12.73 20.50
C SER A 359 -20.52 -11.26 20.82
N LEU A 360 -20.39 -10.40 19.80
CA LEU A 360 -19.93 -9.01 19.94
C LEU A 360 -21.01 -7.94 19.78
N GLY A 361 -22.25 -8.31 19.45
CA GLY A 361 -23.36 -7.36 19.28
C GLY A 361 -23.20 -6.54 18.00
N GLY A 362 -24.03 -6.84 16.99
CA GLY A 362 -23.81 -6.51 15.57
C GLY A 362 -23.85 -5.04 15.12
N HIS A 363 -23.57 -4.05 15.98
CA HIS A 363 -23.62 -2.62 15.60
C HIS A 363 -22.27 -1.90 15.60
N ARG A 364 -21.22 -2.51 16.15
CA ARG A 364 -19.89 -1.87 16.27
C ARG A 364 -18.75 -2.67 15.67
N LEU A 365 -19.04 -3.82 15.08
CA LEU A 365 -18.07 -4.72 14.47
C LEU A 365 -18.57 -5.16 13.10
N ALA A 366 -17.70 -5.12 12.09
CA ALA A 366 -17.96 -5.75 10.80
C ALA A 366 -16.73 -6.54 10.35
N PHE A 367 -16.95 -7.62 9.61
CA PHE A 367 -15.89 -8.33 8.91
C PHE A 367 -16.03 -8.10 7.40
N VAL A 368 -14.93 -7.79 6.74
CA VAL A 368 -14.82 -7.62 5.29
C VAL A 368 -13.82 -8.65 4.77
N PHE A 369 -14.20 -9.40 3.73
CA PHE A 369 -13.30 -10.34 3.06
C PHE A 369 -12.87 -9.75 1.72
N MET A 370 -11.56 -9.69 1.46
CA MET A 370 -10.98 -9.21 0.20
C MET A 370 -10.24 -10.30 -0.56
#